data_AF-A0A945FK98-F1
#
_entry.id   AF-A0A945FK98-F1
#
_cell.length_a   1.000
_cell.length_b   1.000
_cell.length_c   1.000
_cell.angle_alpha   90.00
_cell.angle_beta   90.00
_cell.angle_gamma   90.00
#
_symmetry.space_group_name_H-M   'P 1'
#
loop_
_entity.id
_entity.type
_entity.pdbx_description
1 polymer ?
#
loop_
_entity_poly.entity_id
_entity_poly.type
_entity_poly.pdbx_seq_one_letter_code
_entity_poly.pdbx_strand_id
1 'polypeptide(L)' 'HKPVLIGEIRKNGMFKIVYETDGLVAPDPWDDITSADKDCDHVNYEGTYTLK' A
#
# COMPACT_ATOMS: atom_id res chain seq x y z
N HIS A 1 -15.19 -5.44 5.14
CA HIS A 1 -14.24 -4.72 6.00
C HIS A 1 -13.32 -5.72 6.67
N LYS A 2 -12.02 -5.44 6.76
CA LYS A 2 -11.01 -6.30 7.42
C LYS A 2 -10.03 -5.44 8.22
N PRO A 3 -9.45 -5.95 9.32
CA PRO A 3 -8.37 -5.23 9.99
C PRO A 3 -7.12 -5.22 9.11
N VAL A 4 -6.34 -4.15 9.19
CA VAL A 4 -5.04 -4.06 8.50
C VAL A 4 -3.95 -4.14 9.55
N LEU A 5 -3.01 -5.06 9.33
CA LEU A 5 -1.87 -5.30 10.19
C LEU A 5 -0.59 -4.97 9.42
N ILE A 6 0.28 -4.17 10.02
CA ILE A 6 1.62 -3.90 9.51
C ILE A 6 2.60 -4.55 10.47
N GLY A 7 3.60 -5.23 9.92
CA GLY A 7 4.55 -5.98 10.73
C GLY A 7 5.89 -6.18 10.06
N GLU A 8 6.84 -6.58 10.90
CA GLU A 8 8.22 -6.84 10.54
C GLU A 8 8.48 -8.35 10.49
N ILE A 9 9.33 -8.79 9.56
CA ILE A 9 9.78 -10.17 9.48
C ILE A 9 11.01 -10.33 10.38
N ARG A 10 10.92 -11.23 11.36
CA ARG A 10 12.04 -11.55 12.26
C ARG A 10 13.06 -12.43 11.55
N LYS A 11 14.28 -12.50 12.11
CA LYS A 11 15.37 -13.37 11.61
C LYS A 11 14.98 -14.85 11.46
N ASN A 12 14.02 -15.31 12.24
CA ASN A 12 13.49 -16.67 12.19
C ASN A 12 12.27 -16.83 11.24
N GLY A 13 11.99 -15.83 10.40
CA GLY A 13 10.89 -15.83 9.44
C GLY A 13 9.50 -15.55 10.04
N MET A 14 9.40 -15.31 11.35
CA MET A 14 8.11 -15.02 11.99
C MET A 14 7.70 -13.56 11.81
N PHE A 15 6.41 -13.33 11.62
CA PHE A 15 5.83 -11.99 11.51
C PHE A 15 5.56 -11.38 12.89
N LYS A 16 6.01 -10.14 13.11
CA LYS A 16 5.72 -9.35 14.32
C LYS A 16 4.89 -8.14 13.94
N ILE A 17 3.68 -8.02 14.47
CA ILE A 17 2.83 -6.85 14.28
C ILE A 17 3.44 -5.64 15.01
N VAL A 18 3.55 -4.51 14.31
CA VAL A 18 4.00 -3.22 14.86
C VAL A 18 2.91 -2.16 14.82
N TYR A 19 1.88 -2.35 13.99
CA TYR A 19 0.71 -1.48 13.91
C TYR A 19 -0.53 -2.29 13.51
N GLU A 20 -1.67 -1.88 14.07
CA GLU A 20 -3.00 -2.40 13.78
C GLU A 20 -3.98 -1.23 13.71
N THR A 21 -4.93 -1.32 12.79
CA THR A 21 -6.00 -0.32 12.68
C THR A 21 -6.99 -0.44 13.83
N ASP A 22 -7.47 0.69 14.38
CA ASP A 22 -8.43 0.72 15.50
C ASP A 22 -9.76 -0.01 15.21
N GLY A 23 -10.08 -0.25 13.93
CA GLY A 23 -11.28 -0.94 13.50
C GLY A 23 -11.13 -1.61 12.15
N LEU A 24 -12.26 -2.00 11.56
CA LEU A 24 -12.27 -2.67 10.25
C LEU A 24 -12.20 -1.64 9.11
N VAL A 25 -11.26 -1.82 8.19
CA VAL A 25 -11.08 -0.95 7.02
C VAL A 25 -11.97 -1.40 5.87
N ALA A 26 -12.62 -0.45 5.19
CA ALA A 26 -13.42 -0.70 4.00
C ALA A 26 -12.51 -1.01 2.80
N PRO A 27 -12.90 -1.92 1.90
CA PRO A 27 -12.14 -2.11 0.67
C PRO A 27 -12.31 -0.88 -0.23
N ASP A 28 -11.20 -0.36 -0.74
CA ASP A 28 -11.19 0.62 -1.82
C ASP A 28 -10.40 0.06 -3.00
N PRO A 29 -11.08 -0.59 -3.97
CA PRO A 29 -10.40 -1.32 -5.03
C PRO A 29 -9.76 -0.41 -6.09
N TRP A 30 -10.11 0.88 -6.13
CA TRP A 30 -9.61 1.83 -7.12
C TRP A 30 -9.16 3.11 -6.41
N ASP A 31 -7.89 3.46 -6.55
CA ASP A 31 -7.38 4.72 -6.01
C ASP A 31 -7.86 5.90 -6.86
N ASP A 32 -8.26 7.00 -6.22
CA ASP A 32 -8.55 8.27 -6.89
C ASP A 32 -7.30 8.86 -7.54
N ILE A 33 -6.12 8.48 -7.01
CA ILE A 33 -4.82 8.83 -7.57
C ILE A 33 -4.37 7.71 -8.49
N THR A 34 -4.54 7.92 -9.79
CA THR A 34 -4.03 6.98 -10.79
C THR A 34 -2.76 7.52 -11.43
N SER A 35 -1.83 6.61 -11.71
CA SER A 35 -0.68 6.90 -12.56
C SER A 35 -0.95 6.36 -13.97
N ALA A 36 -2.10 6.72 -14.54
CA ALA A 36 -2.61 6.15 -15.80
C ALA A 36 -1.62 6.26 -16.98
N ASP A 37 -0.72 7.26 -16.93
CA ASP A 37 0.28 7.53 -17.97
C ASP A 37 1.61 6.77 -17.78
N LYS A 38 1.73 5.89 -16.78
CA LYS A 38 2.95 5.09 -16.61
C LYS A 38 2.82 3.70 -17.25
N ASP A 39 3.65 3.48 -18.27
CA ASP A 39 3.90 2.17 -18.86
C ASP A 39 4.74 1.30 -17.89
N CYS A 40 4.91 0.01 -18.21
CA CYS A 40 5.64 -0.99 -17.41
C CYS A 40 7.14 -0.66 -17.18
N ASP A 41 7.64 0.40 -17.81
CA ASP A 41 9.00 0.92 -17.65
C ASP A 41 9.08 1.90 -16.47
N HIS A 42 9.27 1.34 -15.27
CA HIS A 42 9.52 2.08 -14.03
C HIS A 42 11.00 2.51 -13.86
N VAL A 43 11.79 2.71 -14.91
CA VAL A 43 13.23 2.94 -14.72
C VAL A 43 13.67 4.40 -14.51
N ASN A 44 12.86 5.44 -14.78
CA ASN A 44 13.42 6.82 -14.85
C ASN A 44 12.49 8.03 -14.50
N TYR A 45 11.57 8.02 -13.52
CA TYR A 45 10.81 9.26 -13.23
C TYR A 45 10.52 9.58 -11.76
N GLU A 46 10.77 10.83 -11.37
CA GLU A 46 10.32 11.43 -10.11
C GLU A 46 8.79 11.46 -10.09
N GLY A 47 8.17 10.89 -9.04
CA GLY A 47 6.73 10.61 -9.04
C GLY A 47 5.85 11.87 -9.09
N THR A 48 5.28 12.16 -10.26
CA THR A 48 4.12 13.08 -10.37
C THR A 48 2.84 12.25 -10.32
N TYR A 49 2.06 12.46 -9.27
CA TYR A 49 0.73 11.91 -9.07
C TYR A 49 -0.30 12.96 -9.52
N THR A 50 -1.35 12.54 -10.24
CA THR A 50 -2.45 13.44 -10.61
C THR A 50 -3.61 13.19 -9.66
N LEU A 51 -4.01 14.24 -8.93
CA LEU A 51 -5.26 14.22 -8.16
C LEU A 51 -6.42 14.44 -9.14
N LYS A 52 -7.44 13.60 -9.05
CA LYS A 52 -8.66 13.71 -9.86
C LYS A 52 -9.58 14.81 -9.36
#